data_AF-A0AAW6LWK5-F1
#
_entry.id   AF-A0AAW6LWK5-F1
#
_cell.length_a   1.000
_cell.length_b   1.000
_cell.length_c   1.000
_cell.angle_alpha   90.00
_cell.angle_beta   90.00
_cell.angle_gamma   90.00
#
_symmetry.space_group_name_H-M   'P 1'
#
loop_
_entity.id
_entity.type
_entity.pdbx_description
1 polymer ?
#
loop_
_entity_poly.entity_id
_entity_poly.type
_entity_poly.pdbx_seq_one_letter_code
_entity_poly.pdbx_strand_id
1 'polypeptide(L)' 'MTTARNAHSHMTEAQIDRAIAAATAGHRMAGMEPSATDLEIGRRQLRGEITGDKAVELAVAAALAEYEATQPE' A
#
# COMPACT_ATOMS: atom_id res chain seq x y z
N MET A 1 -22.37 18.44 14.93
CA MET A 1 -20.99 17.95 14.88
C MET A 1 -20.72 17.47 13.46
N THR A 2 -20.05 18.29 12.66
CA THR A 2 -19.79 18.01 11.24
C THR A 2 -18.70 16.95 11.14
N THR A 3 -19.05 15.80 10.58
CA THR A 3 -18.09 14.77 10.15
C THR A 3 -17.12 15.42 9.17
N ALA A 4 -15.86 15.60 9.58
CA ALA A 4 -14.76 15.94 8.70
C ALA A 4 -14.51 14.74 7.77
N ARG A 5 -15.35 14.63 6.74
CA ARG A 5 -15.31 13.60 5.71
C ARG A 5 -14.10 13.89 4.82
N ASN A 6 -13.10 13.02 4.91
CA ASN A 6 -12.08 12.74 3.89
C ASN A 6 -11.26 13.94 3.39
N ALA A 7 -10.23 14.31 4.15
CA ALA A 7 -9.05 14.92 3.56
C ALA A 7 -8.37 13.86 2.69
N HIS A 8 -8.75 13.80 1.40
CA HIS A 8 -8.01 13.04 0.41
C HIS A 8 -6.60 13.62 0.40
N SER A 9 -5.62 12.83 0.84
CA SER A 9 -4.22 13.26 0.87
C SER A 9 -3.79 13.45 -0.59
N HIS A 10 -3.79 14.69 -1.07
CA HIS A 10 -3.34 15.02 -2.43
C HIS A 10 -1.81 15.21 -2.41
N MET A 11 -1.08 14.12 -2.18
CA MET A 11 0.36 14.14 -2.35
C MET A 11 0.70 14.29 -3.83
N THR A 12 1.73 15.07 -4.14
CA THR A 12 2.26 15.13 -5.52
C THR A 12 2.96 13.81 -5.86
N GLU A 13 3.10 13.47 -7.14
CA GLU A 13 3.82 12.25 -7.54
C GLU A 13 5.25 12.20 -6.96
N ALA A 14 5.96 13.34 -6.88
CA ALA A 14 7.28 13.41 -6.24
C ALA A 14 7.24 13.10 -4.72
N GLN A 15 6.17 13.51 -4.03
CA GLN A 15 5.98 13.19 -2.62
C GLN A 15 5.62 11.71 -2.44
N ILE A 16 4.80 11.16 -3.34
CA ILE A 16 4.42 9.74 -3.38
C ILE A 16 5.67 8.89 -3.60
N ASP A 17 6.48 9.21 -4.61
CA ASP A 17 7.72 8.49 -4.90
C ASP A 17 8.68 8.52 -3.70
N ARG A 18 8.79 9.66 -3.01
CA ARG A 18 9.58 9.75 -1.78
C ARG A 18 9.03 8.86 -0.66
N ALA A 19 7.71 8.85 -0.47
CA ALA A 19 7.07 8.04 0.56
C ALA A 19 7.20 6.53 0.26
N ILE A 20 7.01 6.14 -0.99
CA ILE A 20 7.20 4.77 -1.45
C ILE A 20 8.67 4.36 -1.30
N ALA A 21 9.63 5.20 -1.69
CA ALA A 21 11.05 4.91 -1.51
C ALA A 21 11.42 4.69 -0.03
N ALA A 22 10.88 5.52 0.87
CA ALA A 22 11.10 5.39 2.31
C ALA A 22 10.47 4.09 2.86
N ALA A 23 9.23 3.77 2.46
CA ALA A 23 8.57 2.54 2.85
C ALA A 23 9.32 1.31 2.33
N THR A 24 9.76 1.31 1.08
CA THR A 24 10.56 0.22 0.49
C THR A 24 11.89 0.04 1.21
N ALA A 25 12.58 1.13 1.57
CA ALA A 25 13.79 1.05 2.37
C ALA A 25 13.53 0.40 3.74
N GLY A 26 12.44 0.78 4.41
CA GLY A 26 12.03 0.16 5.69
C GLY A 26 11.76 -1.35 5.57
N HIS A 27 11.03 -1.76 4.53
CA HIS A 27 10.77 -3.18 4.24
C HIS A 27 12.08 -3.95 4.02
N ARG A 28 12.98 -3.44 3.17
CA ARG A 28 14.30 -4.03 2.91
C ARG A 28 15.18 -4.13 4.16
N MET A 29 15.17 -3.09 4.99
CA MET A 29 15.89 -3.11 6.27
C MET A 29 15.37 -4.19 7.21
N ALA A 30 14.08 -4.54 7.11
CA ALA A 30 13.46 -5.63 7.84
C ALA A 30 13.64 -7.01 7.16
N GLY A 31 14.39 -7.09 6.05
CA GLY A 31 14.58 -8.33 5.29
C GLY A 31 13.35 -8.79 4.51
N MET A 32 12.37 -7.91 4.31
CA MET A 32 11.13 -8.19 3.57
C MET A 32 11.15 -7.35 2.30
N GLU A 33 11.31 -7.93 1.11
CA GLU A 33 11.16 -7.16 -0.12
C GLU A 33 9.67 -6.93 -0.39
N PRO A 34 9.20 -5.68 -0.58
CA PRO A 34 7.80 -5.42 -0.86
C PRO A 34 7.43 -5.92 -2.27
N SER A 35 6.23 -6.50 -2.40
CA SER A 35 5.72 -6.96 -3.69
C SER A 35 5.39 -5.77 -4.61
N ALA A 36 5.41 -5.97 -5.92
CA ALA A 36 4.98 -4.95 -6.88
C ALA A 36 3.50 -4.54 -6.66
N THR A 37 2.68 -5.50 -6.23
CA THR A 37 1.26 -5.29 -5.91
C THR A 37 1.10 -4.34 -4.72
N ASP A 38 1.84 -4.55 -3.63
CA ASP A 38 1.77 -3.69 -2.45
C ASP A 38 2.25 -2.27 -2.74
N LEU A 39 3.29 -2.13 -3.57
CA LEU A 39 3.78 -0.82 -4.01
C LEU A 39 2.71 -0.05 -4.78
N GLU A 40 1.96 -0.72 -5.65
CA GLU A 40 0.87 -0.10 -6.40
C GLU A 40 -0.31 0.26 -5.50
N ILE A 41 -0.70 -0.62 -4.57
CA ILE A 41 -1.73 -0.32 -3.56
C ILE A 41 -1.36 0.92 -2.75
N GLY A 42 -0.11 1.00 -2.28
CA GLY A 42 0.41 2.16 -1.55
C GLY A 42 0.35 3.44 -2.37
N ARG A 43 0.70 3.40 -3.67
CA ARG A 43 0.57 4.57 -4.56
C ARG A 43 -0.87 5.05 -4.69
N ARG A 44 -1.81 4.13 -4.94
CA ARG A 44 -3.24 4.46 -5.07
C ARG A 44 -3.80 5.06 -3.80
N GLN A 45 -3.39 4.56 -2.63
CA GLN A 45 -3.74 5.15 -1.34
C GLN A 45 -3.20 6.58 -1.20
N LEU A 46 -1.92 6.79 -1.52
CA LEU A 46 -1.26 8.09 -1.37
C LEU A 46 -1.74 9.14 -2.39
N ARG A 47 -2.27 8.71 -3.55
CA ARG A 47 -3.01 9.56 -4.49
C ARG A 47 -4.43 9.90 -4.01
N GLY A 48 -4.94 9.16 -3.03
CA GLY A 48 -6.32 9.26 -2.56
C GLY A 48 -7.35 8.55 -3.46
N GLU A 49 -6.92 7.67 -4.36
CA GLU A 49 -7.83 6.87 -5.21
C GLU A 49 -8.58 5.80 -4.41
N ILE A 50 -7.97 5.33 -3.32
CA ILE A 50 -8.55 4.37 -2.37
C ILE A 50 -8.33 4.85 -0.93
N THR A 51 -9.22 4.45 -0.02
CA THR A 51 -9.05 4.69 1.41
C THR A 51 -7.94 3.82 2.00
N GLY A 52 -7.44 4.18 3.18
CA GLY A 52 -6.51 3.32 3.92
C GLY A 52 -7.10 1.95 4.22
N ASP A 53 -8.36 1.88 4.64
CA ASP A 53 -9.04 0.61 4.91
C ASP A 53 -9.10 -0.28 3.65
N LYS A 54 -9.37 0.32 2.48
CA LYS A 54 -9.39 -0.44 1.22
C LYS A 54 -7.99 -0.89 0.81
N ALA A 55 -6.96 -0.09 1.08
CA ALA A 55 -5.57 -0.48 0.84
C ALA A 55 -5.19 -1.71 1.67
N VAL A 56 -5.55 -1.74 2.96
CA VAL A 56 -5.32 -2.89 3.84
C VAL A 56 -6.08 -4.13 3.33
N GLU A 57 -7.36 -3.99 2.98
CA GLU A 57 -8.16 -5.08 2.42
C GLU A 57 -7.49 -5.71 1.19
N LEU A 58 -7.00 -4.88 0.27
CA LEU A 58 -6.32 -5.34 -0.95
C LEU A 58 -4.96 -6.00 -0.66
N ALA A 59 -4.17 -5.45 0.26
CA ALA A 59 -2.87 -6.00 0.63
C ALA A 59 -3.02 -7.38 1.30
N VAL A 60 -4.02 -7.55 2.19
CA VAL A 60 -4.33 -8.85 2.79
C VAL A 60 -4.76 -9.86 1.73
N ALA A 61 -5.62 -9.46 0.78
CA ALA A 61 -6.04 -10.35 -0.30
C ALA A 61 -4.86 -10.76 -1.20
N ALA A 62 -3.93 -9.85 -1.50
CA ALA A 62 -2.72 -10.16 -2.25
C ALA A 62 -1.83 -11.16 -1.51
N ALA A 63 -1.58 -10.94 -0.21
CA ALA A 63 -0.78 -11.85 0.61
C ALA A 63 -1.41 -13.25 0.71
N LEU A 64 -2.74 -13.35 0.81
CA LEU A 64 -3.45 -14.63 0.80
C LEU A 64 -3.29 -15.37 -0.53
N ALA A 65 -3.44 -14.66 -1.66
CA ALA A 65 -3.27 -15.25 -2.99
C ALA A 65 -1.82 -15.76 -3.20
N GLU A 66 -0.83 -15.01 -2.74
CA GLU A 66 0.58 -15.44 -2.77
C GLU A 66 0.80 -16.68 -1.90
N TYR A 67 0.24 -16.69 -0.68
CA TYR A 67 0.33 -17.84 0.21
C TYR A 67 -0.27 -19.10 -0.41
N GLU A 68 -1.49 -19.02 -0.95
CA GLU A 68 -2.17 -20.13 -1.62
C GLU A 68 -1.36 -20.65 -2.81
N ALA A 69 -0.75 -19.78 -3.60
CA ALA A 69 0.08 -20.18 -4.74
C ALA A 69 1.37 -20.93 -4.34
N THR A 70 1.82 -20.80 -3.09
CA THR A 70 3.03 -21.47 -2.58
C THR A 70 2.77 -22.79 -1.86
N GLN A 71 1.51 -23.17 -1.62
CA GLN A 71 1.18 -24.46 -1.01
C GLN A 71 0.99 -25.51 -2.12
N PRO A 72 1.83 -26.56 -2.19
CA PRO A 72 1.53 -27.72 -3.04
C PRO A 72 0.34 -28.49 -2.44
N GLU A 73 -0.55 -28.95 -3.31
CA GLU A 73 -1.69 -29.82 -3.02
C GLU A 73 -1.31 -31.16 -2.35
#